data_AF-A0A969C6D7-F1
#
_entry.id   AF-A0A969C6D7-F1
#
_cell.length_a   1.000
_cell.length_b   1.000
_cell.length_c   1.000
_cell.angle_alpha   90.00
_cell.angle_beta   90.00
_cell.angle_gamma   90.00
#
_symmetry.space_group_name_H-M   'P 1'
#
loop_
_entity.id
_entity.type
_entity.pdbx_description
1 polymer ?
#
loop_
_entity_poly.entity_id
_entity_poly.type
_entity_poly.pdbx_seq_one_letter_code
_entity_poly.pdbx_strand_id
1 'polypeptide(L)'
;MQAAAWLKDYTAPDGVTKGKAFCTTMGAANDLLNAYLRRMVVNAAYHLTGLKVPAMAKVDFVDPYEPTMFNFNRGDYWLKRGMKPADFALGKSAQSGVSTEPPPAPKKNTDKKKAAN
;
A
#
# COMPACT_ATOMS: atom_id res chain seq x y z
N MET A 1 -8.68 -20.91 2.01
CA MET A 1 -7.90 -20.14 1.01
C MET A 1 -8.65 -18.84 0.75
N GLN A 2 -8.01 -17.67 0.82
CA GLN A 2 -8.65 -16.37 0.55
C GLN A 2 -8.29 -15.88 -0.86
N ALA A 3 -9.20 -15.13 -1.48
CA ALA A 3 -8.95 -14.53 -2.80
C ALA A 3 -7.90 -13.40 -2.72
N ALA A 4 -6.95 -13.41 -3.65
CA ALA A 4 -5.87 -12.42 -3.72
C ALA A 4 -6.13 -11.33 -4.78
N ALA A 5 -6.75 -11.67 -5.90
CA ALA A 5 -7.13 -10.75 -6.96
C ALA A 5 -8.28 -11.31 -7.82
N TRP A 6 -9.18 -10.44 -8.30
CA TRP A 6 -10.30 -10.82 -9.17
C TRP A 6 -10.82 -9.64 -10.00
N LEU A 7 -11.55 -9.96 -11.07
CA LEU A 7 -12.34 -9.01 -11.84
C LEU A 7 -13.81 -9.10 -11.42
N LYS A 8 -14.49 -7.95 -11.38
CA LYS A 8 -15.91 -7.86 -11.05
C LYS A 8 -16.60 -6.90 -12.00
N ASP A 9 -17.64 -7.38 -12.67
CA ASP A 9 -18.53 -6.52 -13.45
C ASP A 9 -19.42 -5.67 -12.53
N TYR A 10 -19.72 -4.45 -12.95
CA TYR A 10 -20.59 -3.54 -12.22
C TYR A 10 -21.47 -2.71 -13.16
N THR A 11 -22.54 -2.17 -12.60
CA THR A 11 -23.37 -1.13 -13.22
C THR A 11 -23.16 0.14 -12.43
N ALA A 12 -22.92 1.26 -13.12
CA ALA A 12 -22.73 2.55 -12.48
C ALA A 12 -24.04 3.04 -11.81
N PRO A 13 -23.98 4.06 -10.94
CA PRO A 13 -25.16 4.59 -10.27
C PRO A 13 -26.28 5.11 -11.20
N ASP A 14 -25.96 5.38 -12.48
CA ASP A 14 -26.94 5.76 -13.50
C ASP A 14 -27.85 4.61 -13.96
N GLY A 15 -27.57 3.36 -13.53
CA GLY A 15 -28.33 2.16 -13.88
C GLY A 15 -28.08 1.61 -15.30
N VAL A 16 -27.31 2.33 -16.12
CA VAL A 16 -27.13 2.03 -17.55
C VAL A 16 -25.68 1.66 -17.85
N THR A 17 -24.73 2.48 -17.38
CA THR A 17 -23.32 2.32 -17.72
C THR A 17 -22.76 1.05 -17.09
N LYS A 18 -22.20 0.16 -17.91
CA LYS A 18 -21.54 -1.07 -17.45
C LYS A 18 -20.04 -0.84 -17.38
N GLY A 19 -19.40 -1.46 -16.40
CA GLY A 19 -17.94 -1.44 -16.27
C GLY A 19 -17.41 -2.71 -15.63
N LYS A 20 -16.08 -2.82 -15.61
CA LYS A 20 -15.36 -3.91 -14.97
C LYS A 20 -14.35 -3.31 -14.00
N ALA A 21 -14.29 -3.84 -12.78
CA ALA A 21 -13.34 -3.45 -11.75
C ALA A 21 -12.35 -4.59 -11.53
N PHE A 22 -11.08 -4.26 -11.33
CA PHE A 22 -10.09 -5.17 -10.77
C PHE A 22 -9.94 -4.89 -9.28
N CYS A 23 -9.94 -5.94 -8.47
CA CYS A 23 -9.72 -5.84 -7.04
C CYS A 23 -8.58 -6.77 -6.64
N THR A 24 -7.75 -6.33 -5.69
CA THR A 24 -6.74 -7.15 -5.03
C THR A 24 -6.70 -6.80 -3.55
N THR A 25 -6.44 -7.80 -2.71
CA THR A 25 -6.21 -7.64 -1.26
C THR A 25 -4.75 -7.31 -0.94
N MET A 26 -3.90 -7.24 -1.97
CA MET A 26 -2.53 -6.77 -1.90
C MET A 26 -2.49 -5.26 -2.11
N GLY A 27 -1.46 -4.58 -1.62
CA GLY A 27 -1.35 -3.13 -1.75
C GLY A 27 -0.63 -2.43 -0.59
N ALA A 28 0.01 -3.19 0.29
CA ALA A 28 0.95 -2.60 1.23
C ALA A 28 2.15 -2.02 0.45
N ALA A 29 2.78 -0.98 0.98
CA ALA A 29 3.89 -0.32 0.29
C ALA A 29 5.03 -1.31 -0.06
N ASN A 30 5.32 -2.26 0.83
CA ASN A 30 6.31 -3.31 0.59
C ASN A 30 5.87 -4.35 -0.47
N ASP A 31 4.58 -4.53 -0.74
CA ASP A 31 4.13 -5.39 -1.84
C ASP A 31 4.64 -4.85 -3.18
N LEU A 32 4.72 -3.53 -3.31
CA LEU A 32 5.24 -2.85 -4.48
C LEU A 32 6.76 -2.99 -4.63
N LEU A 33 7.49 -3.62 -3.69
CA LEU A 33 8.89 -4.04 -3.94
C LEU A 33 8.97 -5.23 -4.89
N ASN A 34 7.94 -6.06 -4.96
CA ASN A 34 7.89 -7.21 -5.86
C ASN A 34 7.43 -6.79 -7.27
N ALA A 35 8.29 -7.01 -8.28
CA ALA A 35 8.00 -6.67 -9.66
C ALA A 35 6.75 -7.38 -10.23
N TYR A 36 6.45 -8.60 -9.80
CA TYR A 36 5.26 -9.32 -10.27
C TYR A 36 3.96 -8.68 -9.76
N LEU A 37 3.96 -8.16 -8.54
CA LEU A 37 2.80 -7.48 -7.95
C LEU A 37 2.56 -6.12 -8.60
N ARG A 38 3.64 -5.37 -8.87
CA ARG A 38 3.54 -4.15 -9.71
C ARG A 38 2.99 -4.48 -11.09
N ARG A 39 3.47 -5.57 -11.71
CA ARG A 39 3.03 -5.99 -13.05
C ARG A 39 1.57 -6.41 -13.08
N MET A 40 1.05 -7.03 -12.03
CA MET A 40 -0.37 -7.33 -11.91
C MET A 40 -1.22 -6.06 -12.02
N VAL A 41 -0.88 -5.00 -11.29
CA VAL A 41 -1.61 -3.72 -11.32
C VAL A 41 -1.49 -3.03 -12.68
N VAL A 42 -0.27 -2.99 -13.25
CA VAL A 42 -0.06 -2.40 -14.59
C VAL A 42 -0.83 -3.17 -15.66
N ASN A 43 -0.76 -4.50 -15.67
CA ASN A 43 -1.50 -5.31 -16.64
C ASN A 43 -3.02 -5.17 -16.48
N ALA A 44 -3.52 -5.02 -15.24
CA ALA A 44 -4.92 -4.74 -14.99
C ALA A 44 -5.35 -3.40 -15.59
N ALA A 45 -4.51 -2.35 -15.50
CA ALA A 45 -4.79 -1.06 -16.13
C ALA A 45 -4.87 -1.17 -17.67
N TYR A 46 -3.95 -1.90 -18.31
CA TYR A 46 -4.03 -2.18 -19.75
C TYR A 46 -5.33 -2.91 -20.10
N HIS A 47 -5.65 -3.98 -19.36
CA HIS A 47 -6.85 -4.78 -19.60
C HIS A 47 -8.14 -3.96 -19.46
N LEU A 48 -8.28 -3.19 -18.38
CA LEU A 48 -9.49 -2.42 -18.09
C LEU A 48 -9.70 -1.22 -19.03
N THR A 49 -8.64 -0.77 -19.72
CA THR A 49 -8.70 0.30 -20.71
C THR A 49 -8.76 -0.22 -22.16
N GLY A 50 -8.88 -1.55 -22.35
CA GLY A 50 -8.96 -2.16 -23.68
C GLY A 50 -7.64 -2.21 -24.45
N LEU A 51 -6.51 -1.94 -23.78
CA LEU A 51 -5.18 -2.04 -24.38
C LEU A 51 -4.68 -3.49 -24.39
N LYS A 52 -3.84 -3.83 -25.37
CA LYS A 52 -3.18 -5.14 -25.43
C LYS A 52 -2.22 -5.28 -24.25
N VAL A 53 -2.48 -6.26 -23.39
CA VAL A 53 -1.61 -6.57 -22.23
C VAL A 53 -0.28 -7.16 -22.72
N PRO A 54 0.88 -6.55 -22.41
CA PRO A 54 2.18 -7.12 -22.73
C PRO A 54 2.47 -8.38 -21.91
N ALA A 55 3.21 -9.35 -22.48
CA ALA A 55 3.65 -10.54 -21.73
C ALA A 55 4.51 -10.18 -20.52
N MET A 56 5.36 -9.15 -20.66
CA MET A 56 6.24 -8.64 -19.62
C MET A 56 6.22 -7.10 -19.62
N ALA A 57 5.15 -6.52 -19.08
CA ALA A 57 5.09 -5.06 -18.94
C ALA A 57 6.26 -4.53 -18.09
N LYS A 58 6.83 -3.39 -18.51
CA LYS A 58 7.89 -2.68 -17.80
C LYS A 58 7.32 -2.07 -16.53
N VAL A 59 7.94 -2.39 -15.40
CA VAL A 59 7.46 -2.04 -14.05
C VAL A 59 8.61 -1.59 -13.15
N ASP A 60 9.68 -1.11 -13.76
CA ASP A 60 10.81 -0.53 -13.05
C ASP A 60 10.33 0.73 -12.33
N PHE A 61 10.93 1.01 -11.17
CA PHE A 61 10.63 2.25 -10.48
C PHE A 61 11.10 3.44 -11.31
N VAL A 62 10.30 4.51 -11.31
CA VAL A 62 10.67 5.77 -11.97
C VAL A 62 11.68 6.53 -11.12
N ASP A 63 11.45 6.56 -9.80
CA ASP A 63 12.32 7.15 -8.78
C ASP A 63 12.68 6.10 -7.72
N PRO A 64 13.72 6.29 -6.88
CA PRO A 64 14.03 5.39 -5.78
C PRO A 64 12.81 5.14 -4.88
N TYR A 65 12.51 3.86 -4.65
CA TYR A 65 11.36 3.41 -3.87
C TYR A 65 11.80 2.58 -2.65
N GLU A 66 11.85 3.22 -1.50
CA GLU A 66 12.31 2.64 -0.22
C GLU A 66 11.19 2.72 0.83
N PRO A 67 10.15 1.87 0.73
CA PRO A 67 9.02 1.90 1.64
C PRO A 67 9.42 1.40 3.02
N THR A 68 8.75 1.92 4.06
CA THR A 68 8.84 1.35 5.41
C THR A 68 7.90 0.17 5.59
N MET A 69 8.17 -0.64 6.60
CA MET A 69 7.17 -1.57 7.13
C MET A 69 5.94 -0.82 7.65
N PHE A 70 4.77 -1.41 7.48
CA PHE A 70 3.53 -0.88 8.06
C PHE A 70 3.61 -0.94 9.58
N ASN A 71 3.14 0.11 10.25
CA ASN A 71 3.14 0.18 11.70
C ASN A 71 1.96 1.01 12.23
N PHE A 72 1.56 0.75 13.47
CA PHE A 72 0.53 1.52 14.16
C PHE A 72 1.12 2.80 14.77
N ASN A 73 1.38 3.78 13.90
CA ASN A 73 1.89 5.10 14.31
C ASN A 73 0.84 5.85 15.16
N ARG A 74 1.29 6.56 16.21
CA ARG A 74 0.43 7.26 17.17
C ARG A 74 0.87 8.71 17.39
N GLY A 75 0.00 9.49 18.03
CA GLY A 75 0.31 10.85 18.45
C GLY A 75 0.54 11.80 17.28
N ASP A 76 1.55 12.65 17.40
CA ASP A 76 1.90 13.68 16.42
C ASP A 76 2.81 13.19 15.28
N TYR A 77 2.99 11.87 15.14
CA TYR A 77 3.89 11.26 14.13
C TYR A 77 3.67 11.82 12.72
N TRP A 78 2.42 11.86 12.26
CA TRP A 78 2.09 12.34 10.91
C TRP A 78 2.19 13.87 10.80
N LEU A 79 1.88 14.60 11.87
CA LEU A 79 2.01 16.06 11.93
C LEU A 79 3.47 16.50 11.83
N LYS A 80 4.37 15.86 12.60
CA LYS A 80 5.82 16.09 12.55
C LYS A 80 6.41 15.83 11.17
N ARG A 81 5.83 14.88 10.44
CA ARG A 81 6.28 14.51 9.10
C ARG A 81 5.90 15.53 8.04
N GLY A 82 4.75 16.20 8.21
CA GLY A 82 4.33 17.31 7.38
C GLY A 82 4.28 17.02 5.87
N MET A 83 4.19 15.75 5.47
CA MET A 83 4.29 15.33 4.07
C MET A 83 3.08 15.83 3.27
N LYS A 84 3.35 16.30 2.06
CA LYS A 84 2.36 16.84 1.12
C LYS A 84 2.42 16.02 -0.18
N PRO A 85 1.34 16.01 -0.98
CA PRO A 85 1.37 15.36 -2.29
C PRO A 85 2.55 15.82 -3.17
N ALA A 86 2.93 17.10 -3.05
CA ALA A 86 4.05 17.68 -3.80
C ALA A 86 5.43 17.10 -3.44
N ASP A 87 5.56 16.38 -2.32
CA ASP A 87 6.80 15.71 -1.91
C ASP A 87 6.99 14.38 -2.65
N PHE A 88 5.90 13.80 -3.18
CA PHE A 88 5.89 12.56 -3.97
C PHE A 88 5.84 12.80 -5.48
N ALA A 89 6.14 14.03 -5.92
CA ALA A 89 6.24 14.35 -7.34
C ALA A 89 7.46 13.66 -7.97
N LEU A 90 7.43 13.45 -9.29
CA LEU A 90 8.55 12.83 -10.02
C LEU A 90 9.86 13.58 -9.78
N GLY A 91 10.95 12.83 -9.64
CA GLY A 91 12.27 13.35 -9.28
C GLY A 91 12.41 13.73 -7.80
N LYS A 92 11.35 13.57 -7.00
CA LYS A 92 11.40 13.70 -5.54
C LYS A 92 11.20 12.34 -4.90
N SER A 93 12.26 11.80 -4.29
CA SER A 93 12.16 10.59 -3.47
C SER A 93 11.87 11.02 -2.04
N ALA A 94 10.60 11.27 -1.73
CA ALA A 94 10.17 11.45 -0.34
C ALA A 94 10.45 10.15 0.41
N GLN A 95 11.54 10.12 1.17
CA GLN A 95 11.86 9.00 2.04
C GLN A 95 10.73 8.83 3.05
N SER A 96 10.09 7.65 3.05
CA SER A 96 9.15 7.23 4.12
C SER A 96 9.85 6.97 5.46
N GLY A 97 11.12 7.37 5.59
CA GLY A 97 11.98 7.41 6.78
C GLY A 97 12.53 6.05 7.17
N VAL A 98 13.79 6.03 7.58
CA VAL A 98 14.42 4.87 8.19
C VAL A 98 13.63 4.51 9.46
N SER A 99 13.07 3.30 9.53
CA SER A 99 12.59 2.74 10.80
C SER A 99 13.81 2.25 11.60
N THR A 100 14.60 3.16 12.18
CA THR A 100 15.77 2.78 13.00
C THR A 100 15.45 2.55 14.47
N GLU A 101 14.23 2.82 14.93
CA GLU A 101 13.84 2.47 16.29
C GLU A 101 12.95 1.22 16.31
N PRO A 102 13.36 0.15 17.02
CA PRO A 102 12.47 -0.96 17.30
C PRO A 102 11.21 -0.42 18.00
N PRO A 103 10.03 -1.02 17.74
CA PRO A 103 8.82 -0.62 18.46
C PRO A 103 9.07 -0.70 19.97
N PRO A 104 8.63 0.30 20.75
CA PRO A 104 8.81 0.27 22.19
C PRO A 104 8.21 -1.02 22.74
N ALA A 105 9.00 -1.76 23.53
CA ALA A 105 8.57 -3.00 24.13
C ALA A 105 7.24 -2.80 24.88
N PRO A 106 6.30 -3.76 24.83
CA PRO A 106 5.04 -3.64 25.55
C PRO A 106 5.33 -3.38 27.03
N LYS A 107 4.79 -2.27 27.55
CA LYS A 107 4.91 -1.94 28.98
C LYS A 107 4.30 -3.09 29.77
N LYS A 108 5.14 -3.85 30.48
CA LYS A 108 4.67 -4.83 31.47
C LYS A 108 3.81 -4.09 32.48
N ASN A 109 2.54 -4.44 32.57
CA ASN A 109 1.62 -3.88 33.55
C ASN A 109 1.96 -4.47 34.92
N THR A 110 2.88 -3.84 35.66
CA THR A 110 3.39 -4.34 36.95
C THR A 110 2.46 -4.09 38.13
N ASP A 111 1.31 -3.47 37.95
CA ASP A 111 0.47 -3.01 39.07
C ASP A 111 -0.68 -3.95 39.49
N LYS A 112 -0.65 -5.25 39.11
CA LYS A 112 -1.68 -6.22 39.53
C LYS A 112 -1.20 -7.37 40.41
N LYS A 113 -0.09 -7.23 41.16
CA LYS A 113 0.38 -8.28 42.09
C LYS A 113 0.65 -7.85 43.55
N LYS A 114 0.14 -6.71 44.01
CA LYS A 114 0.17 -6.33 45.43
C LYS A 114 -1.22 -5.90 45.94
N ALA A 115 -2.15 -6.84 45.96
CA ALA A 115 -3.39 -6.74 46.75
C ALA A 115 -4.01 -8.14 46.91
N ALA A 116 -3.23 -9.08 47.43
CA ALA A 116 -3.72 -10.37 47.94
C ALA A 116 -2.64 -10.94 48.85
N ASN A 117 -2.64 -10.49 50.10
CA ASN A 117 -2.24 -11.22 51.31
C ASN A 117 -2.69 -10.40 52.52
#